data_AF-A0A813V5H8-F1
#
_entry.id   AF-A0A813V5H8-F1
#
_cell.length_a   1.000
_cell.length_b   1.000
_cell.length_c   1.000
_cell.angle_alpha   90.00
_cell.angle_beta   90.00
_cell.angle_gamma   90.00
#
_symmetry.space_group_name_H-M   'P 1'
#
loop_
_entity.id
_entity.type
_entity.pdbx_description
1 polymer ?
#
loop_
_entity_poly.entity_id
_entity_poly.type
_entity_poly.pdbx_seq_one_letter_code
_entity_poly.pdbx_strand_id
1 'polypeptide(L)'
;MTNTLHRLNSSTSEANFKLSCDVVHSKIIRHDQSLIDSILAHDNPQEPIITLPDGQKYFWYLAIGSMNNPISLYLRDLIPIISYPAICLNHRVIFRGVGGMADIESCEGSEFDGVVHLLSEEQMNRLDKMEMSYERIIVPVVNYQNQSHSAYAYKMTITSHPDNLPSERYLDIIVKGCEYYGVRPDYIKRLREEQAVTPRKEPHMYQSINDVPSDVLYTIDDLVKHNGSDPNYAIWICINGKILEHVGLPPSDSPEYEAQKQFHTIIQSRFAGREADFEIAKAIYEPLHKLPLNEEDLTDEHRAMLEDHHLSMRSRNDQNNKYWKPIGRLRRSNKITNSSL
;
A
#
# COMPACT_ATOMS: atom_id res chain seq x y z
N MET A 1 -9.19 32.88 -15.31
CA MET A 1 -7.98 32.38 -14.64
C MET A 1 -8.41 31.28 -13.70
N THR A 2 -8.41 30.03 -14.16
CA THR A 2 -8.64 28.87 -13.31
C THR A 2 -7.44 28.76 -12.40
N ASN A 3 -7.63 28.99 -11.11
CA ASN A 3 -6.59 28.88 -10.10
C ASN A 3 -6.14 27.42 -10.10
N THR A 4 -5.08 27.09 -10.83
CA THR A 4 -4.51 25.75 -10.89
C THR A 4 -3.86 25.49 -9.55
N LEU A 5 -4.68 25.14 -8.54
CA LEU A 5 -4.18 24.62 -7.27
C LEU A 5 -3.25 23.46 -7.63
N HIS A 6 -1.97 23.53 -7.27
CA HIS A 6 -1.09 22.38 -7.33
C HIS A 6 -1.62 21.32 -6.35
N ARG A 7 -2.53 20.48 -6.83
CA ARG A 7 -3.32 19.49 -6.07
C ARG A 7 -2.42 18.63 -5.16
N LEU A 8 -1.28 18.21 -5.70
CA LEU A 8 -0.35 17.28 -5.04
C LEU A 8 0.84 17.95 -4.30
N ASN A 9 0.85 19.27 -4.11
CA ASN A 9 1.98 19.96 -3.47
C ASN A 9 1.55 20.65 -2.17
N SER A 10 1.23 19.85 -1.16
CA SER A 10 1.20 20.37 0.21
C SER A 10 2.62 20.32 0.78
N SER A 11 3.10 21.46 1.28
CA SER A 11 4.40 21.54 1.97
C SER A 11 4.51 20.51 3.11
N THR A 12 3.38 20.15 3.72
CA THR A 12 3.25 19.10 4.74
C THR A 12 3.61 17.73 4.19
N SER A 13 3.05 17.35 3.04
CA SER A 13 3.32 16.06 2.38
C SER A 13 4.81 15.91 2.06
N GLU A 14 5.45 16.98 1.57
CA GLU A 14 6.88 16.99 1.29
C GLU A 14 7.75 16.87 2.54
N ALA A 15 7.44 17.66 3.58
CA ALA A 15 8.17 17.62 4.83
C ALA A 15 8.10 16.23 5.49
N ASN A 16 6.90 15.64 5.56
CA ASN A 16 6.70 14.31 6.13
C ASN A 16 7.36 13.21 5.30
N PHE A 17 7.31 13.28 3.96
CA PHE A 17 7.99 12.31 3.10
C PHE A 17 9.50 12.32 3.35
N LYS A 18 10.12 13.50 3.38
CA LYS A 18 11.55 13.62 3.68
C LYS A 18 11.92 13.02 5.03
N LEU A 19 11.17 13.36 6.09
CA LEU A 19 11.36 12.78 7.43
C LEU A 19 11.21 11.26 7.41
N SER A 20 10.24 10.74 6.65
CA SER A 20 10.02 9.31 6.49
C SER A 20 11.23 8.64 5.82
N CYS A 21 11.79 9.24 4.78
CA CYS A 21 12.98 8.74 4.09
C CYS A 21 14.19 8.68 5.02
N ASP A 22 14.41 9.73 5.82
CA ASP A 22 15.50 9.76 6.81
C ASP A 22 15.36 8.62 7.84
N VAL A 23 14.14 8.40 8.34
CA VAL A 23 13.82 7.29 9.26
C VAL A 23 14.07 5.94 8.59
N VAL A 24 13.57 5.73 7.38
CA VAL A 24 13.75 4.47 6.65
C VAL A 24 15.23 4.20 6.36
N HIS A 25 15.98 5.20 5.90
CA HIS A 25 17.42 5.07 5.66
C HIS A 25 18.22 4.72 6.91
N SER A 26 17.81 5.22 8.08
CA SER A 26 18.49 4.88 9.34
C SER A 26 18.29 3.42 9.75
N LYS A 27 17.26 2.75 9.22
CA LYS A 27 16.89 1.36 9.56
C LYS A 27 17.31 0.33 8.51
N ILE A 28 17.55 0.75 7.27
CA ILE A 28 17.96 -0.15 6.19
C ILE A 28 19.46 -0.44 6.29
N ILE A 29 19.80 -1.72 6.40
CA ILE A 29 21.18 -2.18 6.22
C ILE A 29 21.46 -2.20 4.72
N ARG A 30 22.39 -1.35 4.27
CA ARG A 30 22.81 -1.34 2.86
C ARG A 30 23.71 -2.54 2.58
N HIS A 31 23.49 -3.15 1.43
CA HIS A 31 24.41 -4.14 0.90
C HIS A 31 25.75 -3.48 0.56
N ASP A 32 26.84 -4.20 0.78
CA ASP A 32 28.17 -3.78 0.33
C ASP A 32 28.21 -3.73 -1.20
N GLN A 33 28.95 -2.77 -1.74
CA GLN A 33 29.16 -2.62 -3.18
C GLN A 33 29.75 -3.88 -3.80
N SER A 34 30.63 -4.61 -3.10
CA SER A 34 31.20 -5.85 -3.63
C SER A 34 30.15 -6.94 -3.89
N LEU A 35 29.14 -7.05 -3.01
CA LEU A 35 28.02 -7.96 -3.20
C LEU A 35 27.19 -7.53 -4.41
N ILE A 36 26.88 -6.24 -4.52
CA ILE A 36 26.14 -5.68 -5.66
C ILE A 36 26.87 -5.99 -6.98
N ASP A 37 28.17 -5.71 -7.04
CA ASP A 37 29.00 -5.94 -8.23
C ASP A 37 29.03 -7.44 -8.58
N SER A 38 29.15 -8.32 -7.57
CA SER A 38 29.12 -9.77 -7.79
C SER A 38 27.79 -10.28 -8.36
N ILE A 39 26.66 -9.66 -7.95
CA ILE A 39 25.35 -10.00 -8.48
C ILE A 39 25.26 -9.53 -9.94
N LEU A 40 25.60 -8.27 -10.20
CA LEU A 40 25.51 -7.66 -11.53
C LEU A 40 26.47 -8.28 -12.55
N ALA A 41 27.57 -8.88 -12.12
CA ALA A 41 28.48 -9.63 -13.01
C ALA A 41 27.79 -10.83 -13.70
N HIS A 42 26.65 -11.29 -13.18
CA HIS A 42 25.85 -12.38 -13.73
C HIS A 42 24.56 -11.89 -14.41
N ASP A 43 24.37 -10.56 -14.53
CA ASP A 43 23.18 -10.00 -15.15
C ASP A 43 23.11 -10.30 -16.65
N ASN A 44 21.92 -10.68 -17.11
CA ASN A 44 21.61 -10.84 -18.53
C ASN A 44 20.49 -9.85 -18.88
N PRO A 45 20.77 -8.78 -19.64
CA PRO A 45 19.77 -7.76 -19.93
C PRO A 45 18.53 -8.27 -20.68
N GLN A 46 18.56 -9.46 -21.28
CA GLN A 46 17.40 -10.05 -21.95
C GLN A 46 16.44 -10.77 -20.98
N GLU A 47 16.89 -11.06 -19.76
CA GLU A 47 16.14 -11.82 -18.76
C GLU A 47 15.83 -10.93 -17.54
N PRO A 48 14.62 -11.03 -16.97
CA PRO A 48 14.27 -10.28 -15.77
C PRO A 48 14.80 -10.92 -14.47
N ILE A 49 15.69 -11.91 -14.58
CA ILE A 49 16.22 -12.70 -13.47
C ILE A 49 17.73 -12.89 -13.61
N ILE A 50 18.43 -12.74 -12.48
CA ILE A 50 19.85 -13.04 -12.32
C ILE A 50 19.94 -14.31 -11.48
N THR A 51 20.64 -15.34 -11.98
CA THR A 51 20.92 -16.57 -11.23
C THR A 51 22.42 -16.68 -10.98
N LEU A 52 22.82 -16.71 -9.71
CA LEU A 52 24.22 -16.86 -9.32
C LEU A 52 24.66 -18.33 -9.41
N PRO A 53 25.99 -18.60 -9.45
CA PRO A 53 26.51 -19.97 -9.53
C PRO A 53 26.11 -20.89 -8.36
N ASP A 54 25.79 -20.32 -7.20
CA ASP A 54 25.32 -21.04 -6.01
C ASP A 54 23.80 -21.28 -6.01
N GLY A 55 23.09 -20.83 -7.05
CA GLY A 55 21.65 -21.00 -7.22
C GLY A 55 20.81 -19.86 -6.61
N GLN A 56 21.41 -18.87 -5.95
CA GLN A 56 20.66 -17.69 -5.50
C GLN A 56 20.09 -16.91 -6.69
N LYS A 57 18.89 -16.36 -6.52
CA LYS A 57 18.17 -15.63 -7.57
C LYS A 57 17.81 -14.22 -7.16
N TYR A 58 17.90 -13.31 -8.12
CA TYR A 58 17.52 -11.91 -8.01
C TYR A 58 16.66 -11.51 -9.20
N PHE A 59 15.74 -10.58 -8.99
CA PHE A 59 14.67 -10.26 -9.92
C PHE A 59 14.66 -8.76 -10.19
N TRP A 60 14.65 -8.39 -11.47
CA TRP A 60 14.37 -7.03 -11.90
C TRP A 60 12.87 -6.81 -11.89
N TYR A 61 12.41 -5.84 -11.11
CA TYR A 61 11.00 -5.50 -10.93
C TYR A 61 10.76 -4.02 -11.29
N LEU A 62 9.95 -3.76 -12.30
CA LEU A 62 9.46 -2.43 -12.65
C LEU A 62 8.22 -2.10 -11.81
N ALA A 63 8.37 -1.15 -10.89
CA ALA A 63 7.27 -0.52 -10.20
C ALA A 63 6.60 0.54 -11.10
N ILE A 64 5.26 0.56 -11.06
CA ILE A 64 4.42 1.50 -11.83
C ILE A 64 3.41 2.27 -10.96
N GLY A 65 3.23 1.81 -9.72
CA GLY A 65 2.27 2.35 -8.75
C GLY A 65 2.95 2.77 -7.45
N SER A 66 2.34 2.46 -6.31
CA SER A 66 2.88 2.85 -4.99
C SER A 66 4.27 2.31 -4.70
N MET A 67 4.71 1.23 -5.36
CA MET A 67 6.05 0.68 -5.18
C MET A 67 7.16 1.55 -5.79
N ASN A 68 6.83 2.59 -6.56
CA ASN A 68 7.81 3.62 -6.91
C ASN A 68 8.35 4.34 -5.67
N ASN A 69 7.61 4.29 -4.55
CA ASN A 69 7.90 5.03 -3.34
C ASN A 69 8.72 4.19 -2.33
N PRO A 70 9.88 4.67 -1.86
CA PRO A 70 10.76 3.92 -0.96
C PRO A 70 10.11 3.60 0.39
N ILE A 71 9.22 4.46 0.88
CA ILE A 71 8.49 4.23 2.15
C ILE A 71 7.46 3.12 1.96
N SER A 72 6.77 3.12 0.83
CA SER A 72 5.82 2.06 0.47
C SER A 72 6.49 0.69 0.33
N LEU A 73 7.71 0.63 -0.22
CA LEU A 73 8.50 -0.60 -0.26
C LEU A 73 8.87 -1.04 1.16
N TYR A 74 9.46 -0.15 1.95
CA TYR A 74 9.88 -0.44 3.32
C TYR A 74 8.75 -0.93 4.22
N LEU A 75 7.58 -0.27 4.17
CA LEU A 75 6.40 -0.65 4.97
C LEU A 75 5.83 -2.04 4.62
N ARG A 76 6.23 -2.59 3.49
CA ARG A 76 5.86 -3.93 2.99
C ARG A 76 7.02 -4.92 3.04
N ASP A 77 8.05 -4.59 3.82
CA ASP A 77 9.26 -5.38 4.01
C ASP A 77 9.98 -5.72 2.69
N LEU A 78 9.98 -4.76 1.77
CA LEU A 78 10.73 -4.76 0.53
C LEU A 78 11.86 -3.73 0.64
N ILE A 79 13.10 -4.21 0.56
CA ILE A 79 14.34 -3.47 0.59
C ILE A 79 15.11 -3.82 -0.69
N PRO A 80 14.93 -3.05 -1.77
CA PRO A 80 15.70 -3.26 -2.99
C PRO A 80 17.20 -3.17 -2.76
N ILE A 81 17.93 -4.02 -3.48
CA ILE A 81 19.40 -3.99 -3.52
C ILE A 81 19.87 -2.79 -4.34
N ILE A 82 19.19 -2.54 -5.46
CA ILE A 82 19.42 -1.43 -6.37
C ILE A 82 18.07 -0.86 -6.78
N SER A 83 18.01 0.44 -7.07
CA SER A 83 16.85 1.06 -7.71
C SER A 83 17.29 2.16 -8.66
N TYR A 84 16.66 2.26 -9.83
CA TYR A 84 16.93 3.32 -10.80
C TYR A 84 15.68 3.64 -11.64
N PRO A 85 15.56 4.88 -12.16
CA PRO A 85 14.45 5.25 -13.02
C PRO A 85 14.65 4.66 -14.42
N ALA A 86 13.55 4.22 -15.06
CA ALA A 86 13.58 3.65 -16.39
C ALA A 86 12.28 3.95 -17.16
N ILE A 87 12.35 3.79 -18.48
CA ILE A 87 11.23 3.92 -19.42
C ILE A 87 10.76 2.53 -19.82
N CYS A 88 9.49 2.22 -19.65
CA CYS A 88 8.87 1.00 -20.17
C CYS A 88 8.35 1.24 -21.60
N LEU A 89 8.75 0.40 -22.55
CA LEU A 89 8.38 0.55 -23.96
C LEU A 89 7.14 -0.27 -24.32
N ASN A 90 6.38 0.21 -25.30
CA ASN A 90 5.19 -0.45 -25.88
C ASN A 90 4.09 -0.77 -24.86
N HIS A 91 4.04 0.01 -23.79
CA HIS A 91 3.05 -0.11 -22.74
C HIS A 91 2.61 1.27 -22.27
N ARG A 92 1.44 1.32 -21.65
CA ARG A 92 0.93 2.51 -20.95
C ARG A 92 0.43 2.13 -19.57
N VAL A 93 0.55 3.06 -18.63
CA VAL A 93 -0.11 2.94 -17.32
C VAL A 93 -1.56 3.40 -17.46
N ILE A 94 -2.44 2.64 -16.85
CA ILE A 94 -3.85 2.98 -16.67
C ILE A 94 -4.23 2.78 -15.21
N PHE A 95 -5.39 3.31 -14.81
CA PHE A 95 -5.90 3.16 -13.46
C PHE A 95 -7.28 2.52 -13.51
N ARG A 96 -7.46 1.44 -12.74
CA ARG A 96 -8.71 0.67 -12.76
C ARG A 96 -9.01 0.06 -11.39
N GLY A 97 -10.21 -0.50 -11.30
CA GLY A 97 -10.67 -1.18 -10.10
C GLY A 97 -10.93 -0.25 -8.91
N VAL A 98 -11.02 -0.86 -7.73
CA VAL A 98 -11.39 -0.15 -6.50
C VAL A 98 -10.27 0.80 -6.09
N GLY A 99 -10.53 2.11 -6.16
CA GLY A 99 -9.56 3.14 -5.76
C GLY A 99 -8.65 3.64 -6.88
N GLY A 100 -8.85 3.16 -8.11
CA GLY A 100 -8.03 3.53 -9.27
C GLY A 100 -6.58 3.11 -9.08
N MET A 101 -6.37 1.80 -8.88
CA MET A 101 -5.03 1.25 -8.70
C MET A 101 -4.34 1.15 -10.06
N ALA A 102 -3.02 1.33 -10.07
CA ALA A 102 -2.23 1.27 -11.30
C ALA A 102 -2.30 -0.15 -11.90
N ASP A 103 -2.43 -0.18 -13.22
CA ASP A 103 -2.32 -1.37 -14.07
C ASP A 103 -1.56 -1.00 -15.34
N ILE A 104 -1.14 -2.01 -16.09
CA ILE A 104 -0.34 -1.88 -17.30
C ILE A 104 -1.02 -2.56 -18.50
N GLU A 105 -1.05 -1.84 -19.62
CA GLU A 105 -1.57 -2.36 -20.88
C GLU A 105 -0.52 -2.25 -21.98
N SER A 106 -0.45 -3.29 -22.81
CA SER A 106 0.32 -3.23 -24.05
C SER A 106 -0.29 -2.18 -24.98
N CYS A 107 0.54 -1.27 -25.46
CA CYS A 107 0.15 -0.19 -26.35
C CYS A 107 1.38 0.18 -27.19
N GLU A 108 1.43 -0.33 -28.41
CA GLU A 108 2.56 -0.14 -29.32
C GLU A 108 2.87 1.36 -29.53
N GLY A 109 4.16 1.71 -29.47
CA GLY A 109 4.62 3.09 -29.59
C GLY A 109 4.35 3.98 -28.37
N SER A 110 3.67 3.47 -27.33
CA SER A 110 3.55 4.17 -26.04
C SER A 110 4.74 3.88 -25.14
N GLU A 111 5.00 4.81 -24.24
CA GLU A 111 5.98 4.65 -23.17
C GLU A 111 5.49 5.30 -21.88
N PHE A 112 6.04 4.85 -20.76
CA PHE A 112 5.89 5.54 -19.48
C PHE A 112 7.14 5.35 -18.62
N ASP A 113 7.37 6.27 -17.69
CA ASP A 113 8.47 6.17 -16.73
C ASP A 113 8.04 5.48 -15.43
N GLY A 114 8.93 4.67 -14.88
CA GLY A 114 8.76 3.99 -13.59
C GLY A 114 10.11 3.82 -12.88
N VAL A 115 10.11 3.01 -11.84
CA VAL A 115 11.34 2.69 -11.08
C VAL A 115 11.59 1.19 -11.16
N VAL A 116 12.78 0.81 -11.59
CA VAL A 116 13.22 -0.58 -11.60
C VAL A 116 13.97 -0.87 -10.31
N HIS A 117 13.60 -1.96 -9.64
CA HIS A 117 14.18 -2.44 -8.39
C HIS A 117 14.83 -3.81 -8.62
N LEU A 118 15.99 -4.04 -7.99
CA LEU A 118 16.57 -5.39 -7.88
C LEU A 118 16.16 -6.00 -6.55
N LEU A 119 15.39 -7.09 -6.59
CA LEU A 119 14.87 -7.78 -5.41
C LEU A 119 15.48 -9.18 -5.29
N SER A 120 15.66 -9.68 -4.07
CA SER A 120 15.98 -11.10 -3.85
C SER A 120 14.75 -11.99 -4.10
N GLU A 121 14.97 -13.30 -4.31
CA GLU A 121 13.88 -14.28 -4.48
C GLU A 121 12.86 -14.25 -3.34
N GLU A 122 13.32 -14.12 -2.10
CA GLU A 122 12.45 -14.01 -0.93
C GLU A 122 11.52 -12.79 -1.02
N GLN A 123 12.06 -11.63 -1.38
CA GLN A 123 11.30 -10.39 -1.51
C GLN A 123 10.32 -10.46 -2.68
N MET A 124 10.73 -11.05 -3.80
CA MET A 124 9.86 -11.26 -4.96
C MET A 124 8.68 -12.18 -4.60
N ASN A 125 8.93 -13.27 -3.86
CA ASN A 125 7.87 -14.18 -3.39
C ASN A 125 6.91 -13.51 -2.40
N ARG A 126 7.38 -12.53 -1.60
CA ARG A 126 6.49 -11.71 -0.75
C ARG A 126 5.63 -10.79 -1.61
N LEU A 127 6.21 -10.17 -2.63
CA LEU A 127 5.49 -9.31 -3.55
C LEU A 127 4.38 -10.07 -4.29
N ASP A 128 4.64 -11.29 -4.78
CA ASP A 128 3.59 -12.11 -5.39
C ASP A 128 2.40 -12.38 -4.48
N LYS A 129 2.65 -12.62 -3.20
CA LYS A 129 1.60 -12.87 -2.21
C LYS A 129 0.76 -11.62 -1.97
N MET A 130 1.34 -10.44 -2.11
CA MET A 130 0.63 -9.16 -2.01
C MET A 130 -0.16 -8.85 -3.27
N GLU A 131 0.40 -9.15 -4.43
CA GLU A 131 -0.15 -8.85 -5.76
C GLU A 131 -1.04 -9.99 -6.29
N MET A 132 -1.78 -10.69 -5.43
CA MET A 132 -2.58 -11.87 -5.81
C MET A 132 -3.66 -11.64 -6.87
N SER A 133 -4.07 -10.38 -7.09
CA SER A 133 -4.98 -9.99 -8.17
C SER A 133 -4.27 -9.68 -9.49
N TYR A 134 -2.94 -9.78 -9.51
CA TYR A 134 -2.08 -9.49 -10.65
C TYR A 134 -1.29 -10.74 -11.07
N GLU A 135 -0.89 -10.76 -12.33
CA GLU A 135 0.08 -11.70 -12.88
C GLU A 135 1.38 -10.97 -13.22
N ARG A 136 2.51 -11.68 -13.12
CA ARG A 136 3.78 -11.15 -13.61
C ARG A 136 3.81 -11.20 -15.13
N ILE A 137 4.21 -10.10 -15.74
CA ILE A 137 4.55 -10.01 -17.16
C ILE A 137 5.99 -9.56 -17.30
N ILE A 138 6.64 -9.93 -18.41
CA ILE A 138 7.96 -9.42 -18.75
C ILE A 138 7.77 -8.20 -19.65
N VAL A 139 8.40 -7.09 -19.30
CA VAL A 139 8.33 -5.84 -20.07
C VAL A 139 9.73 -5.36 -20.44
N PRO A 140 9.90 -4.80 -21.66
CA PRO A 140 11.14 -4.14 -22.04
C PRO A 140 11.24 -2.77 -21.38
N VAL A 141 12.37 -2.51 -20.72
CA VAL A 141 12.69 -1.23 -20.10
C VAL A 141 14.01 -0.67 -20.62
N VAL A 142 14.15 0.65 -20.61
CA VAL A 142 15.39 1.35 -20.96
C VAL A 142 15.73 2.34 -19.85
N ASN A 143 16.91 2.22 -19.25
CA ASN A 143 17.35 3.17 -18.23
C ASN A 143 17.76 4.52 -18.87
N TYR A 144 18.01 5.54 -18.05
CA TYR A 144 18.36 6.88 -18.56
C TYR A 144 19.78 6.98 -19.14
N GLN A 145 20.55 5.90 -19.11
CA GLN A 145 21.82 5.74 -19.83
C GLN A 145 21.65 4.99 -21.16
N ASN A 146 20.41 4.80 -21.62
CA ASN A 146 20.05 4.08 -22.85
C ASN A 146 20.45 2.59 -22.86
N GLN A 147 20.50 1.96 -21.68
CA GLN A 147 20.71 0.51 -21.57
C GLN A 147 19.35 -0.18 -21.46
N SER A 148 19.10 -1.12 -22.38
CA SER A 148 17.88 -1.91 -22.41
C SER A 148 17.96 -3.12 -21.49
N HIS A 149 16.90 -3.38 -20.72
CA HIS A 149 16.76 -4.54 -19.85
C HIS A 149 15.35 -5.13 -19.94
N SER A 150 15.20 -6.41 -19.61
CA SER A 150 13.91 -7.02 -19.29
C SER A 150 13.64 -6.89 -17.80
N ALA A 151 12.40 -6.56 -17.42
CA ALA A 151 11.97 -6.54 -16.02
C ALA A 151 10.59 -7.20 -15.88
N TYR A 152 10.32 -7.75 -14.70
CA TYR A 152 8.96 -8.13 -14.32
C TYR A 152 8.14 -6.87 -13.99
N ALA A 153 6.90 -6.81 -14.46
CA ALA A 153 5.88 -5.90 -13.98
C ALA A 153 4.64 -6.71 -13.58
N TYR A 154 3.73 -6.11 -12.82
CA TYR A 154 2.46 -6.73 -12.46
C TYR A 154 1.31 -6.14 -13.28
N LYS A 155 0.52 -7.03 -13.87
CA LYS A 155 -0.69 -6.70 -14.64
C LYS A 155 -1.91 -7.32 -13.99
N MET A 156 -3.00 -6.58 -13.84
CA MET A 156 -4.23 -7.12 -13.24
C MET A 156 -4.76 -8.28 -14.08
N THR A 157 -5.06 -9.38 -13.39
CA THR A 157 -5.65 -10.59 -14.02
C THR A 157 -7.09 -10.35 -14.47
N ILE A 158 -7.86 -9.55 -13.71
CA ILE A 158 -9.26 -9.23 -14.00
C ILE A 158 -9.33 -7.89 -14.73
N THR A 159 -9.30 -7.94 -16.05
CA THR A 159 -9.38 -6.76 -16.94
C THR A 159 -10.79 -6.21 -17.12
N SER A 160 -11.82 -6.90 -16.63
CA SER A 160 -13.22 -6.43 -16.71
C SER A 160 -13.53 -5.26 -15.78
N HIS A 161 -12.60 -4.88 -14.89
CA HIS A 161 -12.76 -3.71 -14.06
C HIS A 161 -12.75 -2.44 -14.93
N PRO A 162 -13.74 -1.56 -14.80
CA PRO A 162 -13.72 -0.31 -15.52
C PRO A 162 -12.54 0.55 -15.08
N ASP A 163 -12.07 1.40 -15.99
CA ASP A 163 -11.16 2.47 -15.67
C ASP A 163 -11.73 3.32 -14.55
N ASN A 164 -10.87 3.71 -13.61
CA ASN A 164 -11.26 4.47 -12.44
C ASN A 164 -10.15 5.44 -12.08
N LEU A 165 -10.53 6.63 -11.60
CA LEU A 165 -9.55 7.64 -11.24
C LEU A 165 -8.75 7.19 -10.02
N PRO A 166 -7.41 7.32 -10.04
CA PRO A 166 -6.62 7.14 -8.83
C PRO A 166 -7.05 8.16 -7.77
N SER A 167 -6.97 7.78 -6.50
CA SER A 167 -7.07 8.78 -5.44
C SER A 167 -5.87 9.74 -5.51
N GLU A 168 -6.10 10.99 -5.13
CA GLU A 168 -5.06 12.01 -5.04
C GLU A 168 -3.92 11.58 -4.11
N ARG A 169 -4.25 10.90 -3.00
CA ARG A 169 -3.26 10.23 -2.13
C ARG A 169 -2.38 9.25 -2.88
N TYR A 170 -2.99 8.34 -3.64
CA TYR A 170 -2.25 7.30 -4.35
C TYR A 170 -1.31 7.90 -5.40
N LEU A 171 -1.78 8.94 -6.11
CA LEU A 171 -0.95 9.65 -7.08
C LEU A 171 0.19 10.43 -6.42
N ASP A 172 -0.03 11.05 -5.25
CA ASP A 172 1.03 11.71 -4.47
C ASP A 172 2.14 10.72 -4.09
N ILE A 173 1.78 9.51 -3.67
CA ILE A 173 2.75 8.45 -3.35
C ILE A 173 3.61 8.10 -4.58
N ILE A 174 2.97 7.86 -5.73
CA ILE A 174 3.65 7.54 -7.00
C ILE A 174 4.64 8.65 -7.34
N VAL A 175 4.16 9.89 -7.37
CA VAL A 175 4.94 11.06 -7.75
C VAL A 175 6.15 11.26 -6.84
N LYS A 176 5.98 11.15 -5.52
CA LYS A 176 7.09 11.24 -4.57
C LYS A 176 8.14 10.16 -4.76
N GLY A 177 7.70 8.95 -5.11
CA GLY A 177 8.59 7.87 -5.48
C GLY A 177 9.40 8.18 -6.74
N CYS A 178 8.71 8.65 -7.78
CA CYS A 178 9.34 9.11 -9.02
C CYS A 178 10.36 10.24 -8.77
N GLU A 179 10.01 11.25 -7.96
CA GLU A 179 10.92 12.35 -7.58
C GLU A 179 12.14 11.83 -6.81
N TYR A 180 11.93 10.94 -5.84
CA TYR A 180 13.00 10.36 -5.02
C TYR A 180 14.04 9.61 -5.86
N TYR A 181 13.59 8.82 -6.84
CA TYR A 181 14.48 8.06 -7.73
C TYR A 181 14.92 8.82 -8.97
N GLY A 182 14.57 10.10 -9.11
CA GLY A 182 15.04 10.95 -10.21
C GLY A 182 14.41 10.64 -11.58
N VAL A 183 13.14 10.21 -11.61
CA VAL A 183 12.35 10.10 -12.84
C VAL A 183 12.27 11.46 -13.56
N ARG A 184 12.17 11.44 -14.90
CA ARG A 184 12.14 12.65 -15.76
C ARG A 184 11.12 13.69 -15.25
N PRO A 185 11.52 14.97 -15.09
CA PRO A 185 10.62 16.03 -14.64
C PRO A 185 9.35 16.18 -15.48
N ASP A 186 9.44 16.00 -16.80
CA ASP A 186 8.29 16.11 -17.69
C ASP A 186 7.24 15.02 -17.41
N TYR A 187 7.67 13.79 -17.11
CA TYR A 187 6.76 12.71 -16.73
C TYR A 187 6.06 13.02 -15.40
N ILE A 188 6.83 13.45 -14.40
CA ILE A 188 6.31 13.86 -13.09
C ILE A 188 5.30 15.01 -13.24
N LYS A 189 5.59 15.99 -14.10
CA LYS A 189 4.69 17.09 -14.39
C LYS A 189 3.37 16.61 -14.99
N ARG A 190 3.40 15.70 -15.97
CA ARG A 190 2.18 15.09 -16.54
C ARG A 190 1.36 14.38 -15.47
N LEU A 191 2.00 13.60 -14.59
CA LEU A 191 1.29 12.99 -13.46
C LEU A 191 0.65 14.05 -12.55
N ARG A 192 1.36 15.13 -12.22
CA ARG A 192 0.83 16.17 -11.31
C ARG A 192 -0.29 17.02 -11.91
N GLU A 193 -0.22 17.32 -13.20
CA GLU A 193 -1.06 18.34 -13.83
C GLU A 193 -2.15 17.76 -14.75
N GLU A 194 -1.89 16.62 -15.40
CA GLU A 194 -2.75 16.06 -16.44
C GLU A 194 -3.55 14.84 -15.96
N GLN A 195 -3.01 14.06 -15.02
CA GLN A 195 -3.71 12.88 -14.50
C GLN A 195 -4.90 13.29 -13.62
N ALA A 196 -6.10 12.94 -14.06
CA ALA A 196 -7.30 13.12 -13.28
C ALA A 196 -7.28 12.23 -12.02
N VAL A 197 -7.79 12.76 -10.91
CA VAL A 197 -7.81 12.10 -9.59
C VAL A 197 -9.15 12.25 -8.89
N THR A 198 -9.44 11.34 -7.96
CA THR A 198 -10.42 11.57 -6.90
C THR A 198 -9.75 12.37 -5.77
N PRO A 199 -10.21 13.60 -5.45
CA PRO A 199 -9.61 14.41 -4.39
C PRO A 199 -9.60 13.72 -3.03
N ARG A 200 -8.62 14.05 -2.18
CA ARG A 200 -8.65 13.66 -0.77
C ARG A 200 -9.88 14.23 -0.08
N LYS A 201 -10.42 13.49 0.88
CA LYS A 201 -11.43 14.03 1.78
C LYS A 201 -10.75 14.93 2.81
N GLU A 202 -11.38 16.06 3.11
CA GLU A 202 -11.03 16.89 4.26
C GLU A 202 -11.45 16.20 5.56
N PRO A 203 -10.78 16.46 6.70
CA PRO A 203 -11.07 15.77 7.96
C PRO A 203 -12.52 15.80 8.42
N HIS A 204 -13.22 16.91 8.20
CA HIS A 204 -14.64 17.06 8.56
C HIS A 204 -15.60 16.22 7.68
N MET A 205 -15.10 15.65 6.58
CA MET A 205 -15.85 14.75 5.69
C MET A 205 -15.57 13.26 5.96
N TYR A 206 -14.67 12.94 6.89
CA TYR A 206 -14.39 11.55 7.26
C TYR A 206 -15.64 10.92 7.89
N GLN A 207 -15.99 9.74 7.39
CA GLN A 207 -17.04 8.92 7.96
C GLN A 207 -16.55 8.23 9.23
N SER A 208 -17.45 8.01 10.17
CA SER A 208 -17.21 7.24 11.39
C SER A 208 -18.17 6.05 11.43
N ILE A 209 -17.72 4.95 12.01
CA ILE A 209 -18.55 3.81 12.37
C ILE A 209 -19.58 4.32 13.37
N ASN A 210 -20.86 4.12 13.03
CA ASN A 210 -22.01 4.50 13.84
C ASN A 210 -22.45 3.35 14.75
N ASP A 211 -23.47 3.60 15.58
CA ASP A 211 -24.12 2.60 16.42
C ASP A 211 -23.18 1.86 17.40
N VAL A 212 -22.07 2.49 17.77
CA VAL A 212 -21.11 1.93 18.74
C VAL A 212 -21.61 2.20 20.16
N PRO A 213 -21.90 1.17 20.97
CA PRO A 213 -22.29 1.35 22.37
C PRO A 213 -21.26 2.17 23.13
N SER A 214 -21.68 3.29 23.72
CA SER A 214 -20.77 4.22 24.42
C SER A 214 -20.47 3.80 25.86
N ASP A 215 -21.35 3.00 26.45
CA ASP A 215 -21.29 2.48 27.82
C ASP A 215 -20.58 1.12 27.92
N VAL A 216 -20.30 0.47 26.79
CA VAL A 216 -19.57 -0.81 26.73
C VAL A 216 -18.09 -0.55 26.42
N LEU A 217 -17.24 -0.83 27.40
CA LEU A 217 -15.80 -0.63 27.32
C LEU A 217 -15.06 -1.96 27.50
N TYR A 218 -14.11 -2.24 26.61
CA TYR A 218 -13.26 -3.41 26.64
C TYR A 218 -11.81 -3.02 26.91
N THR A 219 -11.05 -3.93 27.52
CA THR A 219 -9.60 -3.75 27.69
C THR A 219 -8.82 -4.30 26.48
N ILE A 220 -7.53 -3.99 26.40
CA ILE A 220 -6.64 -4.62 25.40
C ILE A 220 -6.58 -6.14 25.62
N ASP A 221 -6.56 -6.60 26.87
CA ASP A 221 -6.57 -8.03 27.21
C ASP A 221 -7.86 -8.72 26.73
N ASP A 222 -8.99 -8.01 26.73
CA ASP A 222 -10.22 -8.55 26.14
C ASP A 222 -10.07 -8.65 24.63
N LEU A 223 -9.59 -7.60 23.95
CA LEU A 223 -9.39 -7.61 22.50
C LEU A 223 -8.47 -8.77 22.06
N VAL A 224 -7.35 -9.00 22.75
CA VAL A 224 -6.35 -10.04 22.38
C VAL A 224 -6.92 -11.47 22.43
N LYS A 225 -7.90 -11.75 23.30
CA LYS A 225 -8.57 -13.07 23.36
C LYS A 225 -9.32 -13.41 22.06
N HIS A 226 -9.72 -12.39 21.31
CA HIS A 226 -10.52 -12.49 20.09
C HIS A 226 -9.66 -12.46 18.81
N ASN A 227 -8.45 -13.01 18.88
CA ASN A 227 -7.49 -13.12 17.77
C ASN A 227 -7.77 -14.28 16.79
N GLY A 228 -8.83 -15.06 17.04
CA GLY A 228 -9.22 -16.22 16.24
C GLY A 228 -8.41 -17.50 16.48
N SER A 229 -7.54 -17.56 17.49
CA SER A 229 -6.84 -18.81 17.86
C SER A 229 -7.74 -19.80 18.60
N ASP A 230 -8.73 -19.29 19.34
CA ASP A 230 -9.72 -20.11 20.04
C ASP A 230 -11.07 -19.99 19.32
N PRO A 231 -11.62 -21.10 18.79
CA PRO A 231 -12.87 -21.10 18.02
C PRO A 231 -14.11 -20.74 18.87
N ASN A 232 -13.99 -20.68 20.21
CA ASN A 232 -15.09 -20.27 21.08
C ASN A 232 -15.27 -18.75 21.13
N TYR A 233 -14.27 -17.97 20.69
CA TYR A 233 -14.36 -16.52 20.63
C TYR A 233 -14.60 -16.06 19.19
N ALA A 234 -15.54 -15.12 19.02
CA ALA A 234 -15.69 -14.40 17.77
C ALA A 234 -14.43 -13.59 17.46
N ILE A 235 -14.14 -13.32 16.19
CA ILE A 235 -13.01 -12.45 15.83
C ILE A 235 -13.41 -10.99 16.11
N TRP A 236 -12.55 -10.27 16.81
CA TRP A 236 -12.70 -8.82 17.01
C TRP A 236 -11.55 -8.07 16.35
N ILE A 237 -11.86 -6.86 15.87
CA ILE A 237 -10.86 -5.87 15.46
C ILE A 237 -11.18 -4.53 16.12
N CYS A 238 -10.17 -3.71 16.38
CA CYS A 238 -10.37 -2.33 16.84
C CYS A 238 -9.91 -1.34 15.76
N ILE A 239 -10.76 -0.39 15.40
CA ILE A 239 -10.45 0.69 14.44
C ILE A 239 -10.86 2.01 15.08
N ASN A 240 -9.91 2.94 15.20
CA ASN A 240 -10.12 4.24 15.83
C ASN A 240 -10.82 4.12 17.20
N GLY A 241 -10.36 3.17 18.02
CA GLY A 241 -10.90 2.88 19.35
C GLY A 241 -12.28 2.22 19.39
N LYS A 242 -12.86 1.83 18.25
CA LYS A 242 -14.17 1.16 18.15
C LYS A 242 -13.97 -0.32 17.86
N ILE A 243 -14.63 -1.18 18.62
CA ILE A 243 -14.49 -2.62 18.50
C ILE A 243 -15.62 -3.17 17.63
N LEU A 244 -15.20 -3.89 16.59
CA LEU A 244 -16.08 -4.59 15.65
C LEU A 244 -15.93 -6.10 15.86
N GLU A 245 -17.06 -6.78 16.04
CA GLU A 245 -17.15 -8.23 16.11
C GLU A 245 -17.57 -8.81 14.76
N HIS A 246 -16.85 -9.83 14.30
CA HIS A 246 -17.24 -10.62 13.13
C HIS A 246 -18.35 -11.61 13.50
N VAL A 247 -19.52 -11.49 12.88
CA VAL A 247 -20.73 -12.28 13.26
C VAL A 247 -20.72 -13.72 12.74
N GLY A 248 -19.68 -14.12 11.99
CA GLY A 248 -19.49 -15.46 11.45
C GLY A 248 -19.53 -15.51 9.92
N LEU A 249 -19.17 -16.67 9.37
CA LEU A 249 -19.27 -16.93 7.92
C LEU A 249 -20.73 -17.21 7.53
N PRO A 250 -21.16 -16.87 6.30
CA PRO A 250 -22.43 -17.34 5.81
C PRO A 250 -22.49 -18.87 5.70
N PRO A 251 -23.68 -19.46 5.50
CA PRO A 251 -23.81 -20.87 5.16
C PRO A 251 -22.94 -21.27 3.96
N SER A 252 -22.44 -22.51 3.95
CA SER A 252 -21.50 -22.99 2.92
C SER A 252 -22.10 -23.07 1.51
N ASP A 253 -23.42 -23.07 1.38
CA ASP A 253 -24.17 -23.01 0.13
C ASP A 253 -24.44 -21.57 -0.36
N SER A 254 -24.07 -20.56 0.44
CA SER A 254 -24.15 -19.16 0.03
C SER A 254 -23.16 -18.88 -1.11
N PRO A 255 -23.56 -18.14 -2.16
CA PRO A 255 -22.64 -17.70 -3.20
C PRO A 255 -21.51 -16.80 -2.68
N GLU A 256 -21.64 -16.26 -1.48
CA GLU A 256 -20.64 -15.40 -0.83
C GLU A 256 -19.60 -16.17 0.00
N TYR A 257 -19.82 -17.47 0.25
CA TYR A 257 -19.07 -18.22 1.27
C TYR A 257 -17.56 -18.21 1.05
N GLU A 258 -17.10 -18.54 -0.16
CA GLU A 258 -15.65 -18.60 -0.43
C GLU A 258 -14.99 -17.22 -0.36
N ALA A 259 -15.66 -16.17 -0.85
CA ALA A 259 -15.16 -14.80 -0.74
C ALA A 259 -15.08 -14.34 0.72
N GLN A 260 -16.10 -14.62 1.54
CA GLN A 260 -16.10 -14.31 2.97
C GLN A 260 -15.07 -15.13 3.74
N LYS A 261 -14.88 -16.40 3.40
CA LYS A 261 -13.87 -17.28 4.02
C LYS A 261 -12.45 -16.79 3.74
N GLN A 262 -12.17 -16.36 2.51
CA GLN A 262 -10.89 -15.73 2.16
C GLN A 262 -10.70 -14.41 2.92
N PHE A 263 -11.70 -13.55 2.94
CA PHE A 263 -11.66 -12.29 3.70
C PHE A 263 -11.44 -12.53 5.19
N HIS A 264 -12.18 -13.46 5.78
CA HIS A 264 -12.03 -13.90 7.17
C HIS A 264 -10.59 -14.34 7.46
N THR A 265 -9.99 -15.16 6.59
CA THR A 265 -8.61 -15.64 6.76
C THR A 265 -7.59 -14.47 6.75
N ILE A 266 -7.79 -13.49 5.87
CA ILE A 266 -6.96 -12.28 5.82
C ILE A 266 -7.14 -11.45 7.09
N ILE A 267 -8.37 -11.24 7.52
CA ILE A 267 -8.64 -10.45 8.74
C ILE A 267 -8.10 -11.14 9.97
N GLN A 268 -8.30 -12.45 10.10
CA GLN A 268 -7.78 -13.28 11.18
C GLN A 268 -6.26 -13.18 11.29
N SER A 269 -5.55 -13.30 10.16
CA SER A 269 -4.09 -13.27 10.16
C SER A 269 -3.48 -11.89 10.43
N ARG A 270 -4.17 -10.81 10.07
CA ARG A 270 -3.61 -9.44 10.13
C ARG A 270 -4.14 -8.58 11.27
N PHE A 271 -5.42 -8.67 11.58
CA PHE A 271 -6.10 -7.66 12.42
C PHE A 271 -6.79 -8.26 13.65
N ALA A 272 -7.09 -9.55 13.66
CA ALA A 272 -7.84 -10.16 14.75
C ALA A 272 -7.13 -9.98 16.10
N GLY A 273 -7.89 -9.50 17.07
CA GLY A 273 -7.44 -9.20 18.42
C GLY A 273 -6.44 -8.05 18.52
N ARG A 274 -6.46 -7.10 17.58
CA ARG A 274 -5.52 -5.96 17.52
C ARG A 274 -6.23 -4.64 17.19
N GLU A 275 -5.54 -3.52 17.45
CA GLU A 275 -5.85 -2.24 16.82
C GLU A 275 -5.39 -2.27 15.36
N ALA A 276 -6.33 -2.38 14.43
CA ALA A 276 -6.07 -2.50 13.00
C ALA A 276 -5.52 -1.21 12.37
N ASP A 277 -5.66 -0.06 13.05
CA ASP A 277 -5.23 1.25 12.55
C ASP A 277 -3.78 1.23 12.05
N PHE A 278 -2.85 0.65 12.83
CA PHE A 278 -1.43 0.63 12.47
C PHE A 278 -1.13 -0.19 11.22
N GLU A 279 -1.68 -1.40 11.13
CA GLU A 279 -1.49 -2.25 9.95
C GLU A 279 -2.17 -1.66 8.70
N ILE A 280 -3.33 -1.00 8.86
CA ILE A 280 -3.97 -0.28 7.75
C ILE A 280 -3.09 0.91 7.34
N ALA A 281 -2.55 1.68 8.29
CA ALA A 281 -1.69 2.82 8.01
C ALA A 281 -0.43 2.42 7.24
N LYS A 282 0.20 1.29 7.61
CA LYS A 282 1.32 0.71 6.86
C LYS A 282 0.91 0.32 5.44
N ALA A 283 -0.24 -0.35 5.31
CA ALA A 283 -0.71 -0.88 4.03
C ALA A 283 -1.06 0.23 3.03
N ILE A 284 -1.68 1.33 3.49
CA ILE A 284 -2.08 2.40 2.60
C ILE A 284 -0.96 3.42 2.40
N TYR A 285 -0.24 3.79 3.45
CA TYR A 285 0.64 4.96 3.54
C TYR A 285 -0.06 6.29 3.14
N GLU A 286 0.06 7.31 3.97
CA GLU A 286 -0.44 8.66 3.68
C GLU A 286 0.67 9.68 3.92
N PRO A 287 1.23 10.28 2.85
CA PRO A 287 2.25 11.32 2.95
C PRO A 287 1.86 12.55 3.81
N LEU A 288 0.57 12.85 3.97
CA LEU A 288 0.12 13.95 4.85
C LEU A 288 0.37 13.71 6.34
N HIS A 289 0.63 12.47 6.75
CA HIS A 289 0.95 12.13 8.14
C HIS A 289 2.40 11.69 8.28
N LYS A 290 2.95 11.85 9.48
CA LYS A 290 4.27 11.27 9.81
C LYS A 290 4.20 9.75 9.67
N LEU A 291 5.28 9.14 9.22
CA LEU A 291 5.40 7.68 9.14
C LEU A 291 5.19 7.06 10.53
N PRO A 292 4.11 6.27 10.73
CA PRO A 292 3.93 5.59 12.00
C PRO A 292 4.92 4.43 12.07
N LEU A 293 5.77 4.41 13.10
CA LEU A 293 6.67 3.30 13.42
C LEU A 293 6.06 2.37 14.48
N ASN A 294 5.10 2.87 15.24
CA ASN A 294 4.31 2.14 16.20
C ASN A 294 2.90 2.75 16.32
N GLU A 295 2.00 2.09 17.08
CA GLU A 295 0.62 2.52 17.27
C GLU A 295 0.48 3.92 17.91
N GLU A 296 1.44 4.33 18.73
CA GLU A 296 1.40 5.62 19.44
C GLU A 296 1.69 6.81 18.52
N ASP A 297 2.29 6.58 17.36
CA ASP A 297 2.61 7.61 16.37
C ASP A 297 1.36 8.08 15.58
N LEU A 298 0.26 7.34 15.67
CA LEU A 298 -0.98 7.65 14.97
C LEU A 298 -1.77 8.74 15.70
N THR A 299 -1.87 9.92 15.08
CA THR A 299 -2.74 11.02 15.54
C THR A 299 -4.22 10.65 15.43
N ASP A 300 -5.08 11.34 16.19
CA ASP A 300 -6.54 11.13 16.13
C ASP A 300 -7.09 11.40 14.71
N GLU A 301 -6.57 12.41 14.02
CA GLU A 301 -6.95 12.69 12.62
C GLU A 301 -6.55 11.54 11.69
N HIS A 302 -5.34 10.99 11.84
CA HIS A 302 -4.89 9.86 11.03
C HIS A 302 -5.78 8.64 11.29
N ARG A 303 -6.13 8.35 12.56
CA ARG A 303 -7.06 7.25 12.90
C ARG A 303 -8.45 7.46 12.32
N ALA A 304 -8.98 8.68 12.33
CA ALA A 304 -10.25 8.99 11.69
C ALA A 304 -10.20 8.79 10.17
N MET A 305 -9.09 9.16 9.52
CA MET A 305 -8.88 8.89 8.09
C MET A 305 -8.81 7.38 7.79
N LEU A 306 -8.13 6.60 8.64
CA LEU A 306 -8.02 5.14 8.49
C LEU A 306 -9.37 4.44 8.64
N GLU A 307 -10.20 4.92 9.56
CA GLU A 307 -11.59 4.48 9.72
C GLU A 307 -12.45 4.82 8.49
N ASP A 308 -12.37 6.05 7.98
CA ASP A 308 -13.08 6.43 6.75
C ASP A 308 -12.64 5.59 5.55
N HIS A 309 -11.34 5.30 5.45
CA HIS A 309 -10.80 4.43 4.42
C HIS A 309 -11.36 3.01 4.55
N HIS A 310 -11.38 2.45 5.76
CA HIS A 310 -11.97 1.15 6.05
C HIS A 310 -13.45 1.08 5.66
N LEU A 311 -14.24 2.11 6.02
CA LEU A 311 -15.65 2.21 5.64
C LEU A 311 -15.84 2.37 4.13
N SER A 312 -14.97 3.11 3.45
CA SER A 312 -15.02 3.27 1.99
C SER A 312 -14.72 1.96 1.25
N MET A 313 -13.84 1.12 1.81
CA MET A 313 -13.58 -0.23 1.31
C MET A 313 -14.75 -1.17 1.56
N ARG A 314 -15.47 -1.01 2.68
CA ARG A 314 -16.61 -1.86 3.05
C ARG A 314 -17.92 -1.47 2.36
N SER A 315 -18.24 -0.18 2.26
CA SER A 315 -19.47 0.33 1.61
C SER A 315 -19.57 0.00 0.14
N ARG A 316 -18.45 -0.26 -0.54
CA ARG A 316 -18.44 -0.76 -1.92
C ARG A 316 -18.84 -2.22 -2.04
N ASN A 317 -18.93 -2.93 -0.91
CA ASN A 317 -19.38 -4.30 -0.80
C ASN A 317 -20.40 -4.39 0.34
N ASP A 318 -21.65 -3.98 0.09
CA ASP A 318 -22.75 -4.02 1.07
C ASP A 318 -22.87 -5.39 1.77
N GLN A 319 -22.42 -6.46 1.11
CA GLN A 319 -22.36 -7.81 1.67
C GLN A 319 -21.40 -7.93 2.85
N ASN A 320 -20.30 -7.17 2.90
CA ASN A 320 -19.36 -7.18 4.03
C ASN A 320 -19.90 -6.41 5.25
N ASN A 321 -20.86 -5.51 5.07
CA ASN A 321 -21.38 -4.70 6.18
C ASN A 321 -22.17 -5.54 7.18
N LYS A 322 -22.99 -6.48 6.69
CA LYS A 322 -23.78 -7.39 7.54
C LYS A 322 -22.95 -8.35 8.40
N TYR A 323 -21.67 -8.57 8.08
CA TYR A 323 -20.83 -9.52 8.82
C TYR A 323 -20.04 -8.90 9.98
N TRP A 324 -20.13 -7.59 10.21
CA TRP A 324 -19.49 -6.97 11.37
C TRP A 324 -20.46 -6.11 12.15
N LYS A 325 -20.41 -6.27 13.46
CA LYS A 325 -21.23 -5.54 14.41
C LYS A 325 -20.35 -4.69 15.32
N PRO A 326 -20.59 -3.38 15.44
CA PRO A 326 -19.98 -2.59 16.50
C PRO A 326 -20.51 -3.05 17.85
N ILE A 327 -19.61 -3.36 18.80
CA ILE A 327 -19.99 -3.93 20.11
C ILE A 327 -19.56 -3.07 21.29
N GLY A 328 -18.67 -2.10 21.08
CA GLY A 328 -18.25 -1.16 22.13
C GLY A 328 -16.97 -0.45 21.77
N ARG A 329 -16.27 0.07 22.77
CA ARG A 329 -15.04 0.85 22.60
C ARG A 329 -13.89 0.25 23.39
N LEU A 330 -12.69 0.45 22.88
CA LEU A 330 -11.48 0.13 23.62
C LEU A 330 -11.26 1.20 24.71
N ARG A 331 -11.12 0.77 25.96
CA ARG A 331 -10.73 1.62 27.08
C ARG A 331 -9.27 2.01 26.90
N ARG A 332 -9.03 3.18 26.30
CA ARG A 332 -7.70 3.78 26.31
C ARG A 332 -7.39 4.18 27.76
N SER A 333 -6.24 3.74 28.27
CA SER A 333 -5.69 4.34 29.47
C SER A 333 -5.58 5.84 29.16
N ASN A 334 -6.23 6.68 29.98
CA ASN A 334 -6.03 8.11 29.88
C ASN A 334 -4.52 8.33 30.05
N LYS A 335 -3.77 8.47 28.95
CA LYS A 335 -2.49 9.15 29.00
C LYS A 335 -2.87 10.52 29.50
N ILE A 336 -2.65 10.76 30.79
CA ILE A 336 -2.75 12.10 31.38
C ILE A 336 -1.73 12.90 30.59
N THR A 337 -2.19 13.53 29.51
CA THR A 337 -1.40 14.51 28.81
C THR A 337 -1.28 15.64 29.81
N ASN A 338 -0.15 15.69 30.51
CA ASN A 338 0.29 16.87 31.22
C ASN A 338 0.54 17.94 30.16
N SER A 339 -0.54 18.51 29.60
CA SER A 339 -0.50 19.76 28.88
C SER A 339 -0.34 20.84 29.95
N SER A 340 0.90 20.99 30.43
CA SER A 340 1.30 22.16 31.19
C SER A 340 1.12 23.38 30.29
N LEU A 341 0.26 24.28 30.76
CA LEU A 341 -0.02 25.62 30.25
C LEU A 341 1.25 26.45 30.03
#